data_AF-A0A6C0DBJ0-F1
#
_entry.id   AF-A0A6C0DBJ0-F1
#
_cell.length_a   1.000
_cell.length_b   1.000
_cell.length_c   1.000
_cell.angle_alpha   90.00
_cell.angle_beta   90.00
_cell.angle_gamma   90.00
#
_symmetry.space_group_name_H-M   'P 1'
#
loop_
_entity.id
_entity.type
_entity.pdbx_description
1 polymer ?
#
loop_
_entity_poly.entity_id
_entity_poly.type
_entity_poly.pdbx_seq_one_letter_code
_entity_poly.pdbx_strand_id
1 'polypeptide(L)'
;MSHNHAFQIEKLRNNFENIITLKKEIAKVKMLVSDKLSQLKLIYNELIKTNNKKIFLFCLDSFYFQYKTFAMEMEHIDRYRALMNNRMYCDYYKLYNLIITHIKDNRADMNVAELELKSYPAYKDLEPFQEYKLEDIKEIHNNILFLINQLYGQTLDKNDTIEHYNDNHKIGFSISNFLNTLEYENRLLREQVGLYINYVSFFHISERKQLNRLYLRMQEFYTEIEENININRTFSIDDIGDEDKLNRFYIIGEDVKIDPILEDVEFLETIKKETKTIEVEPLIEIDESNKVNDNVEETSNIVENPVVQTESSQPENIDAFEGMTSEINPPPQNETVETIETVETSE
;
A
#
# COMPACT_ATOMS: atom_id res chain seq x y z
N MET A 1 -35.57 -2.68 17.87
CA MET A 1 -34.66 -2.77 16.69
C MET A 1 -33.28 -2.17 16.93
N SER A 2 -33.16 -1.05 17.67
CA SER A 2 -31.89 -0.34 17.97
C SER A 2 -30.67 -1.25 18.31
N HIS A 3 -30.81 -2.24 19.19
CA HIS A 3 -29.72 -3.19 19.52
C HIS A 3 -29.10 -3.90 18.31
N ASN A 4 -29.85 -4.16 17.23
CA ASN A 4 -29.33 -4.81 16.03
C ASN A 4 -28.44 -3.84 15.23
N HIS A 5 -28.88 -2.59 15.06
CA HIS A 5 -28.10 -1.55 14.37
C HIS A 5 -26.77 -1.26 15.09
N ALA A 6 -26.80 -1.04 16.41
CA ALA A 6 -25.59 -0.80 17.19
C ALA A 6 -24.59 -1.98 17.07
N PHE A 7 -25.08 -3.22 17.10
CA PHE A 7 -24.28 -4.42 16.88
C PHE A 7 -23.69 -4.50 15.45
N GLN A 8 -24.45 -4.13 14.42
CA GLN A 8 -23.97 -4.10 13.04
C GLN A 8 -22.82 -3.09 12.87
N ILE A 9 -22.95 -1.89 13.42
CA ILE A 9 -21.93 -0.84 13.35
C ILE A 9 -20.65 -1.27 14.07
N GLU A 10 -20.76 -1.84 15.27
CA GLU A 10 -19.59 -2.32 16.01
C GLU A 10 -18.94 -3.53 15.31
N LYS A 11 -19.72 -4.40 14.66
CA LYS A 11 -19.21 -5.49 13.82
C LYS A 11 -18.44 -4.94 12.60
N LEU A 12 -18.93 -3.89 11.94
CA LEU A 12 -18.22 -3.23 10.84
C LEU A 12 -16.91 -2.60 11.32
N ARG A 13 -16.93 -1.86 12.44
CA ARG A 13 -15.74 -1.24 13.04
C ARG A 13 -14.65 -2.28 13.33
N ASN A 14 -15.01 -3.38 14.00
CA ASN A 14 -14.07 -4.46 14.30
C ASN A 14 -13.59 -5.19 13.04
N ASN A 15 -14.41 -5.35 12.00
CA ASN A 15 -13.96 -5.97 10.74
C ASN A 15 -12.92 -5.09 10.02
N PHE A 16 -13.17 -3.78 10.00
CA PHE A 16 -12.25 -2.81 9.42
C PHE A 16 -10.89 -2.80 10.13
N GLU A 17 -10.84 -2.81 11.46
CA GLU A 17 -9.56 -2.91 12.18
C GLU A 17 -8.78 -4.21 11.90
N ASN A 18 -9.49 -5.32 11.67
CA ASN A 18 -8.86 -6.56 11.20
C ASN A 18 -8.28 -6.42 9.77
N ILE A 19 -8.97 -5.71 8.87
CA ILE A 19 -8.46 -5.39 7.51
C ILE A 19 -7.23 -4.49 7.60
N ILE A 20 -7.25 -3.45 8.44
CA ILE A 20 -6.11 -2.56 8.68
C ILE A 20 -4.91 -3.35 9.26
N THR A 21 -5.16 -4.30 10.16
CA THR A 21 -4.12 -5.18 10.74
C THR A 21 -3.50 -6.08 9.67
N LEU A 22 -4.31 -6.70 8.80
CA LEU A 22 -3.82 -7.48 7.67
C LEU A 22 -2.95 -6.65 6.71
N LYS A 23 -3.33 -5.39 6.43
CA LYS A 23 -2.51 -4.47 5.63
C LYS A 23 -1.15 -4.16 6.28
N LYS A 24 -1.09 -4.04 7.62
CA LYS A 24 0.17 -3.85 8.37
C LYS A 24 1.08 -5.07 8.26
N GLU A 25 0.54 -6.29 8.41
CA GLU A 25 1.35 -7.51 8.25
C GLU A 25 1.85 -7.68 6.81
N ILE A 26 1.03 -7.38 5.78
CA ILE A 26 1.51 -7.35 4.38
C ILE A 26 2.67 -6.37 4.20
N ALA A 27 2.59 -5.16 4.78
CA ALA A 27 3.66 -4.17 4.71
C ALA A 27 4.94 -4.62 5.43
N LYS A 28 4.81 -5.32 6.57
CA LYS A 28 5.93 -5.90 7.31
C LYS A 28 6.64 -7.01 6.54
N VAL A 29 5.89 -7.95 5.92
CA VAL A 29 6.50 -8.98 5.05
C VAL A 29 7.16 -8.33 3.83
N LYS A 30 6.53 -7.30 3.22
CA LYS A 30 7.12 -6.51 2.13
C LYS A 30 8.50 -5.95 2.52
N MET A 31 8.64 -5.39 3.72
CA MET A 31 9.92 -4.86 4.21
C MET A 31 10.97 -5.98 4.32
N LEU A 32 10.64 -7.10 4.97
CA LEU A 32 11.57 -8.23 5.11
C LEU A 32 12.07 -8.78 3.77
N VAL A 33 11.18 -8.89 2.78
CA VAL A 33 11.52 -9.28 1.40
C VAL A 33 12.43 -8.24 0.75
N SER A 34 12.10 -6.95 0.87
CA SER A 34 12.90 -5.85 0.30
C SER A 34 14.32 -5.78 0.89
N ASP A 35 14.46 -6.04 2.18
CA ASP A 35 15.76 -6.07 2.87
C ASP A 35 16.62 -7.24 2.37
N LYS A 36 16.03 -8.43 2.19
CA LYS A 36 16.73 -9.61 1.65
C LYS A 36 17.16 -9.43 0.20
N LEU A 37 16.29 -8.87 -0.66
CA LEU A 37 16.67 -8.54 -2.03
C LEU A 37 17.78 -7.48 -2.08
N SER A 38 17.80 -6.55 -1.12
CA SER A 38 18.89 -5.57 -0.99
C SER A 38 20.21 -6.24 -0.58
N GLN A 39 20.18 -7.20 0.35
CA GLN A 39 21.35 -7.99 0.74
C GLN A 39 21.90 -8.82 -0.43
N LEU A 40 21.04 -9.48 -1.22
CA LEU A 40 21.46 -10.26 -2.40
C LEU A 40 22.17 -9.38 -3.43
N LYS A 41 21.62 -8.18 -3.67
CA LYS A 41 22.24 -7.18 -4.54
C LYS A 41 23.63 -6.76 -4.04
N LEU A 42 23.81 -6.58 -2.73
CA LEU A 42 25.10 -6.23 -2.13
C LEU A 42 26.12 -7.35 -2.32
N ILE A 43 25.76 -8.59 -1.95
CA ILE A 43 26.61 -9.78 -2.10
C ILE A 43 27.05 -9.95 -3.57
N TYR A 44 26.12 -9.85 -4.52
CA TYR A 44 26.44 -9.90 -5.95
C TYR A 44 27.46 -8.83 -6.38
N ASN A 45 27.25 -7.57 -5.95
CA ASN A 45 28.16 -6.48 -6.29
C ASN A 45 29.57 -6.66 -5.68
N GLU A 46 29.67 -7.26 -4.49
CA GLU A 46 30.96 -7.57 -3.85
C GLU A 46 31.67 -8.73 -4.56
N LEU A 47 30.94 -9.79 -4.93
CA LEU A 47 31.48 -10.92 -5.69
C LEU A 47 32.03 -10.48 -7.05
N ILE A 48 31.35 -9.58 -7.77
CA ILE A 48 31.87 -9.02 -9.04
C ILE A 48 33.13 -8.19 -8.80
N LYS A 49 33.14 -7.27 -7.82
CA LYS A 49 34.30 -6.41 -7.56
C LYS A 49 35.55 -7.21 -7.18
N THR A 50 35.38 -8.36 -6.53
CA THR A 50 36.48 -9.22 -6.07
C THR A 50 36.95 -10.24 -7.12
N ASN A 51 36.17 -10.52 -8.18
CA ASN A 51 36.47 -11.58 -9.14
C ASN A 51 36.52 -11.09 -10.60
N ASN A 52 37.73 -10.92 -11.12
CA ASN A 52 37.97 -10.41 -12.49
C ASN A 52 38.18 -11.50 -13.56
N LYS A 53 38.10 -12.80 -13.21
CA LYS A 53 38.29 -13.89 -14.19
C LYS A 53 36.98 -14.18 -14.92
N LYS A 54 37.02 -14.25 -16.25
CA LYS A 54 35.85 -14.52 -17.12
C LYS A 54 34.99 -15.72 -16.67
N ILE A 55 35.61 -16.81 -16.21
CA ILE A 55 34.89 -17.99 -15.72
C ILE A 55 34.07 -17.73 -14.45
N PHE A 56 34.54 -16.87 -13.54
CA PHE A 56 33.77 -16.49 -12.35
C PHE A 56 32.64 -15.51 -12.69
N LEU A 57 32.89 -14.58 -13.62
CA LEU A 57 31.85 -13.68 -14.13
C LEU A 57 30.70 -14.46 -14.79
N PHE A 58 31.01 -15.46 -15.62
CA PHE A 58 30.03 -16.39 -16.19
C PHE A 58 29.17 -17.09 -15.12
N CYS A 59 29.77 -17.56 -14.02
CA CYS A 59 28.99 -18.16 -12.93
C CYS A 59 28.12 -17.14 -12.18
N LEU A 60 28.52 -15.87 -12.13
CA LEU A 60 27.77 -14.80 -11.46
C LEU A 60 26.60 -14.28 -12.30
N ASP A 61 26.57 -14.49 -13.62
CA ASP A 61 25.43 -14.14 -14.48
C ASP A 61 24.15 -14.88 -14.04
N SER A 62 24.25 -16.17 -13.68
CA SER A 62 23.12 -16.95 -13.14
C SER A 62 22.60 -16.39 -11.82
N PHE A 63 23.49 -15.92 -10.94
CA PHE A 63 23.11 -15.30 -9.67
C PHE A 63 22.46 -13.91 -9.89
N TYR A 64 22.97 -13.13 -10.84
CA TYR A 64 22.33 -11.87 -11.26
C TYR A 64 20.92 -12.10 -11.81
N PHE A 65 20.75 -13.14 -12.63
CA PHE A 65 19.45 -13.51 -13.19
C PHE A 65 18.45 -13.87 -12.09
N GLN A 66 18.84 -14.69 -11.11
CA GLN A 66 18.01 -15.03 -9.95
C GLN A 66 17.58 -13.79 -9.17
N TYR A 67 18.52 -12.90 -8.82
CA TYR A 67 18.21 -11.62 -8.16
C TYR A 67 17.24 -10.77 -8.99
N LYS A 68 17.45 -10.67 -10.31
CA LYS A 68 16.63 -9.87 -11.22
C LYS A 68 15.21 -10.42 -11.34
N THR A 69 15.04 -11.73 -11.38
CA THR A 69 13.73 -12.42 -11.39
C THR A 69 12.95 -12.10 -10.13
N PHE A 70 13.54 -12.27 -8.95
CA PHE A 70 12.87 -11.89 -7.70
C PHE A 70 12.59 -10.38 -7.60
N ALA A 71 13.51 -9.52 -8.05
CA ALA A 71 13.26 -8.07 -8.05
C ALA A 71 12.06 -7.68 -8.93
N MET A 72 11.93 -8.31 -10.11
CA MET A 72 10.79 -8.11 -11.03
C MET A 72 9.48 -8.63 -10.43
N GLU A 73 9.49 -9.82 -9.82
CA GLU A 73 8.32 -10.39 -9.16
C GLU A 73 7.84 -9.54 -7.99
N MET A 74 8.76 -9.05 -7.15
CA MET A 74 8.45 -8.14 -6.05
C MET A 74 7.78 -6.86 -6.54
N GLU A 75 8.22 -6.32 -7.68
CA GLU A 75 7.60 -5.15 -8.32
C GLU A 75 6.17 -5.44 -8.79
N HIS A 76 5.92 -6.64 -9.35
CA HIS A 76 4.58 -7.07 -9.73
C HIS A 76 3.64 -7.23 -8.53
N ILE A 77 4.11 -7.82 -7.43
CA ILE A 77 3.35 -7.97 -6.18
C ILE A 77 3.06 -6.57 -5.58
N ASP A 78 4.01 -5.64 -5.62
CA ASP A 78 3.83 -4.29 -5.11
C ASP A 78 2.86 -3.45 -5.97
N ARG A 79 2.91 -3.59 -7.30
CA ARG A 79 1.90 -3.00 -8.20
C ARG A 79 0.50 -3.54 -7.91
N TYR A 80 0.36 -4.84 -7.60
CA TYR A 80 -0.92 -5.41 -7.18
C TYR A 80 -1.38 -4.88 -5.81
N ARG A 81 -0.49 -4.68 -4.83
CA ARG A 81 -0.79 -3.99 -3.57
C ARG A 81 -1.30 -2.57 -3.81
N ALA A 82 -0.62 -1.78 -4.64
CA ALA A 82 -1.01 -0.41 -4.95
C ALA A 82 -2.43 -0.34 -5.55
N LEU A 83 -2.74 -1.22 -6.50
CA LEU A 83 -4.08 -1.38 -7.09
C LEU A 83 -5.15 -1.69 -6.03
N MET A 84 -4.87 -2.60 -5.09
CA MET A 84 -5.81 -2.91 -3.99
C MET A 84 -6.01 -1.72 -3.03
N ASN A 85 -4.96 -0.94 -2.75
CA ASN A 85 -5.06 0.26 -1.92
C ASN A 85 -5.89 1.37 -2.59
N ASN A 86 -5.67 1.57 -3.89
CA ASN A 86 -6.44 2.49 -4.73
C ASN A 86 -7.93 2.09 -4.78
N ARG A 87 -8.22 0.79 -4.97
CA ARG A 87 -9.59 0.27 -4.98
C ARG A 87 -10.31 0.47 -3.64
N MET A 88 -9.63 0.17 -2.53
CA MET A 88 -10.15 0.40 -1.18
C MET A 88 -10.55 1.88 -0.99
N TYR A 89 -9.69 2.82 -1.38
CA TYR A 89 -10.02 4.24 -1.33
C TYR A 89 -11.25 4.60 -2.19
N CYS A 90 -11.28 4.11 -3.44
CA CYS A 90 -12.39 4.32 -4.37
C CYS A 90 -13.74 3.93 -3.78
N ASP A 91 -13.84 2.74 -3.19
CA ASP A 91 -15.10 2.18 -2.69
C ASP A 91 -15.68 3.02 -1.53
N TYR A 92 -14.86 3.37 -0.54
CA TYR A 92 -15.29 4.27 0.53
C TYR A 92 -15.56 5.70 0.03
N TYR A 93 -14.70 6.28 -0.80
CA TYR A 93 -14.87 7.64 -1.31
C TYR A 93 -16.18 7.81 -2.10
N LYS A 94 -16.54 6.84 -2.95
CA LYS A 94 -17.78 6.87 -3.73
C LYS A 94 -19.01 6.65 -2.85
N LEU A 95 -18.95 5.76 -1.84
CA LEU A 95 -20.04 5.59 -0.88
C LEU A 95 -20.25 6.84 -0.01
N TYR A 96 -19.17 7.48 0.47
CA TYR A 96 -19.24 8.72 1.24
C TYR A 96 -19.95 9.83 0.47
N ASN A 97 -19.57 10.03 -0.80
CA ASN A 97 -20.23 11.01 -1.67
C ASN A 97 -21.69 10.66 -1.95
N LEU A 98 -22.03 9.38 -2.15
CA LEU A 98 -23.42 8.94 -2.33
C LEU A 98 -24.30 9.27 -1.11
N ILE A 99 -23.79 9.02 0.10
CA ILE A 99 -24.50 9.34 1.36
C ILE A 99 -24.65 10.86 1.52
N ILE A 100 -23.60 11.63 1.22
CA ILE A 100 -23.64 13.10 1.27
C ILE A 100 -24.66 13.68 0.29
N THR A 101 -24.73 13.16 -0.94
CA THR A 101 -25.70 13.62 -1.94
C THR A 101 -27.12 13.35 -1.44
N HIS A 102 -27.41 12.13 -0.98
CA HIS A 102 -28.69 11.80 -0.37
C HIS A 102 -29.07 12.72 0.80
N ILE A 103 -28.12 13.03 1.70
CA ILE A 103 -28.34 13.97 2.81
C ILE A 103 -28.62 15.38 2.29
N LYS A 104 -27.90 15.85 1.26
CA LYS A 104 -28.10 17.19 0.67
C LYS A 104 -29.47 17.33 0.01
N ASP A 105 -29.89 16.31 -0.73
CA ASP A 105 -31.15 16.32 -1.48
C ASP A 105 -32.38 16.27 -0.54
N ASN A 106 -32.24 15.66 0.63
CA ASN A 106 -33.30 15.54 1.66
C ASN A 106 -33.14 16.55 2.82
N ARG A 107 -32.40 17.65 2.64
CA ARG A 107 -32.07 18.63 3.71
C ARG A 107 -33.26 19.27 4.41
N ALA A 108 -34.44 19.33 3.78
CA ALA A 108 -35.63 19.90 4.41
C ALA A 108 -36.16 19.03 5.56
N ASP A 109 -36.01 17.70 5.45
CA ASP A 109 -36.54 16.71 6.40
C ASP A 109 -35.47 16.14 7.34
N MET A 110 -34.24 16.63 7.21
CA MET A 110 -33.06 16.19 7.96
C MET A 110 -32.50 17.37 8.73
N ASN A 111 -32.57 17.31 10.07
CA ASN A 111 -32.06 18.36 10.96
C ASN A 111 -30.51 18.33 11.01
N VAL A 112 -29.88 18.67 9.88
CA VAL A 112 -28.47 18.41 9.53
C VAL A 112 -27.70 19.73 9.33
N ALA A 113 -28.11 20.77 10.05
CA ALA A 113 -27.46 22.08 10.02
C ALA A 113 -25.99 22.05 10.48
N GLU A 114 -25.61 21.06 11.31
CA GLU A 114 -24.30 20.98 11.99
C GLU A 114 -23.39 19.80 11.54
N LEU A 115 -23.69 19.09 10.45
CA LEU A 115 -22.70 18.13 9.94
C LEU A 115 -21.56 18.85 9.20
N GLU A 116 -20.41 18.95 9.85
CA GLU A 116 -19.13 19.27 9.22
C GLU A 116 -18.76 18.21 8.17
N LEU A 117 -19.15 18.47 6.92
CA LEU A 117 -18.81 17.62 5.79
C LEU A 117 -17.32 17.77 5.45
N LYS A 118 -16.50 16.87 5.97
CA LYS A 118 -15.06 16.79 5.63
C LYS A 118 -14.86 16.68 4.12
N SER A 119 -13.86 17.39 3.61
CA SER A 119 -13.36 17.20 2.25
C SER A 119 -12.22 16.19 2.26
N TYR A 120 -12.15 15.36 1.22
CA TYR A 120 -11.11 14.36 1.02
C TYR A 120 -10.48 14.52 -0.37
N PRO A 121 -9.24 14.05 -0.59
CA PRO A 121 -8.62 14.01 -1.92
C PRO A 121 -9.57 13.45 -2.98
N ALA A 122 -9.67 14.12 -4.13
CA ALA A 122 -10.53 13.64 -5.20
C ALA A 122 -10.02 12.28 -5.72
N TYR A 123 -10.89 11.28 -5.78
CA TYR A 123 -10.54 10.02 -6.42
C TYR A 123 -10.35 10.21 -7.92
N LYS A 124 -9.24 9.67 -8.46
CA LYS A 124 -8.88 9.74 -9.87
C LYS A 124 -9.15 8.41 -10.57
N ASP A 125 -10.28 8.31 -11.28
CA ASP A 125 -10.69 7.07 -11.99
C ASP A 125 -9.68 6.58 -13.05
N LEU A 126 -8.86 7.46 -13.62
CA LEU A 126 -7.88 7.14 -14.67
C LEU A 126 -6.49 6.73 -14.13
N GLU A 127 -6.26 6.79 -12.81
CA GLU A 127 -4.97 6.47 -12.19
C GLU A 127 -5.08 5.26 -11.24
N PRO A 128 -5.10 4.01 -11.77
CA PRO A 128 -5.38 2.81 -10.98
C PRO A 128 -4.28 2.45 -9.95
N PHE A 129 -3.09 3.05 -10.07
CA PHE A 129 -1.97 2.87 -9.15
C PHE A 129 -1.71 4.11 -8.25
N GLN A 130 -2.57 5.14 -8.30
CA GLN A 130 -2.46 6.28 -7.39
C GLN A 130 -2.61 5.77 -5.94
N GLU A 131 -1.57 5.98 -5.12
CA GLU A 131 -1.62 5.66 -3.70
C GLU A 131 -2.28 6.79 -2.91
N TYR A 132 -3.26 6.45 -2.08
CA TYR A 132 -3.89 7.33 -1.09
C TYR A 132 -3.44 6.91 0.30
N LYS A 133 -3.41 7.86 1.25
CA LYS A 133 -2.94 7.58 2.61
C LYS A 133 -3.91 6.65 3.32
N LEU A 134 -3.38 5.77 4.18
CA LEU A 134 -4.20 4.87 4.98
C LEU A 134 -5.08 5.64 5.96
N GLU A 135 -4.61 6.80 6.42
CA GLU A 135 -5.28 7.72 7.33
C GLU A 135 -6.54 8.29 6.67
N ASP A 136 -6.45 8.73 5.41
CA ASP A 136 -7.61 9.21 4.64
C ASP A 136 -8.67 8.09 4.53
N ILE A 137 -8.26 6.84 4.25
CA ILE A 137 -9.18 5.69 4.17
C ILE A 137 -9.88 5.44 5.52
N LYS A 138 -9.14 5.48 6.64
CA LYS A 138 -9.71 5.32 7.99
C LYS A 138 -10.70 6.44 8.31
N GLU A 139 -10.36 7.69 7.98
CA GLU A 139 -11.24 8.83 8.22
C GLU A 139 -12.53 8.75 7.39
N ILE A 140 -12.45 8.42 6.10
CA ILE A 140 -13.64 8.25 5.25
C ILE A 140 -14.52 7.13 5.81
N HIS A 141 -13.95 5.98 6.18
CA HIS A 141 -14.70 4.86 6.78
C HIS A 141 -15.40 5.27 8.08
N ASN A 142 -14.70 5.94 9.00
CA ASN A 142 -15.27 6.40 10.26
C ASN A 142 -16.39 7.43 10.04
N ASN A 143 -16.21 8.34 9.07
CA ASN A 143 -17.25 9.27 8.68
C ASN A 143 -18.46 8.57 8.05
N ILE A 144 -18.29 7.54 7.22
CA ILE A 144 -19.41 6.74 6.69
C ILE A 144 -20.22 6.12 7.83
N LEU A 145 -19.57 5.50 8.82
CA LEU A 145 -20.25 4.92 9.98
C LEU A 145 -20.98 5.99 10.82
N PHE A 146 -20.38 7.17 10.98
CA PHE A 146 -21.04 8.32 11.63
C PHE A 146 -22.28 8.78 10.86
N LEU A 147 -22.20 8.98 9.54
CA LEU A 147 -23.33 9.35 8.70
C LEU A 147 -24.46 8.31 8.76
N ILE A 148 -24.13 7.03 8.69
CA ILE A 148 -25.09 5.92 8.82
C ILE A 148 -25.79 5.95 10.18
N ASN A 149 -25.07 6.26 11.27
CA ASN A 149 -25.67 6.41 12.60
C ASN A 149 -26.60 7.63 12.70
N GLN A 150 -26.24 8.77 12.13
CA GLN A 150 -27.10 9.96 12.14
C GLN A 150 -28.39 9.73 11.34
N LEU A 151 -28.29 9.09 10.17
CA LEU A 151 -29.46 8.67 9.39
C LEU A 151 -30.32 7.64 10.15
N TYR A 152 -29.71 6.71 10.87
CA TYR A 152 -30.45 5.76 11.71
C TYR A 152 -31.19 6.45 12.87
N GLY A 153 -30.53 7.39 13.55
CA GLY A 153 -31.14 8.22 14.60
C GLY A 153 -32.42 8.91 14.11
N GLN A 154 -32.35 9.54 12.93
CA GLN A 154 -33.53 10.15 12.31
C GLN A 154 -34.66 9.14 12.02
N THR A 155 -34.37 7.87 11.72
CA THR A 155 -35.44 6.86 11.57
C THR A 155 -36.12 6.49 12.88
N LEU A 156 -35.44 6.71 14.03
CA LEU A 156 -36.03 6.57 15.36
C LEU A 156 -36.83 7.83 15.70
N ASP A 157 -36.26 9.02 15.55
CA ASP A 157 -36.97 10.30 15.82
C ASP A 157 -38.27 10.41 15.00
N LYS A 158 -38.24 10.02 13.71
CA LYS A 158 -39.45 9.94 12.86
C LYS A 158 -40.41 8.85 13.31
N ASN A 159 -39.94 7.74 13.86
CA ASN A 159 -40.80 6.66 14.38
C ASN A 159 -41.55 7.12 15.64
N ASP A 160 -40.82 7.71 16.60
CA ASP A 160 -41.37 8.23 17.85
C ASP A 160 -42.37 9.37 17.59
N THR A 161 -42.09 10.20 16.58
CA THR A 161 -43.01 11.23 16.09
C THR A 161 -44.31 10.62 15.53
N ILE A 162 -44.23 9.55 14.74
CA ILE A 162 -45.41 8.84 14.19
C ILE A 162 -46.24 8.21 15.32
N GLU A 163 -45.60 7.55 16.29
CA GLU A 163 -46.26 6.97 17.46
C GLU A 163 -46.95 8.05 18.31
N HIS A 164 -46.28 9.19 18.56
CA HIS A 164 -46.88 10.34 19.24
C HIS A 164 -48.10 10.93 18.52
N TYR A 165 -48.06 11.01 17.18
CA TYR A 165 -49.25 11.43 16.41
C TYR A 165 -50.40 10.43 16.57
N ASN A 166 -50.13 9.13 16.47
CA ASN A 166 -51.12 8.07 16.62
C ASN A 166 -51.80 8.06 18.00
N ASP A 167 -51.04 8.21 19.08
CA ASP A 167 -51.54 8.07 20.44
C ASP A 167 -52.31 9.30 20.95
N ASN A 168 -51.85 10.50 20.60
CA ASN A 168 -52.45 11.75 21.05
C ASN A 168 -53.62 12.21 20.18
N HIS A 169 -53.57 11.99 18.86
CA HIS A 169 -54.59 12.45 17.92
C HIS A 169 -55.63 11.35 17.67
N LYS A 170 -56.42 11.01 18.69
CA LYS A 170 -57.52 10.02 18.67
C LYS A 170 -58.72 10.45 17.78
N ILE A 171 -58.43 10.79 16.53
CA ILE A 171 -59.28 11.51 15.56
C ILE A 171 -59.82 10.53 14.48
N GLY A 172 -59.32 9.29 14.45
CA GLY A 172 -59.88 8.20 13.65
C GLY A 172 -59.50 8.24 12.16
N PHE A 173 -60.35 7.62 11.33
CA PHE A 173 -60.10 7.27 9.92
C PHE A 173 -59.39 8.33 9.08
N SER A 174 -59.72 9.62 9.26
CA SER A 174 -59.19 10.72 8.46
C SER A 174 -57.69 10.96 8.58
N ILE A 175 -57.04 10.62 9.72
CA ILE A 175 -55.59 10.81 9.90
C ILE A 175 -54.77 9.59 9.42
N SER A 176 -55.41 8.44 9.21
CA SER A 176 -54.72 7.20 8.83
C SER A 176 -53.93 7.32 7.53
N ASN A 177 -54.45 8.02 6.52
CA ASN A 177 -53.73 8.20 5.25
C ASN A 177 -52.43 9.00 5.43
N PHE A 178 -52.42 10.00 6.32
CA PHE A 178 -51.23 10.79 6.64
C PHE A 178 -50.19 9.96 7.40
N LEU A 179 -50.61 9.19 8.41
CA LEU A 179 -49.74 8.28 9.15
C LEU A 179 -49.12 7.22 8.21
N ASN A 180 -49.92 6.62 7.31
CA ASN A 180 -49.43 5.67 6.31
C ASN A 180 -48.34 6.28 5.39
N THR A 181 -48.46 7.57 5.04
CA THR A 181 -47.45 8.28 4.24
C THR A 181 -46.16 8.50 5.03
N LEU A 182 -46.25 8.97 6.29
CA LEU A 182 -45.08 9.14 7.16
C LEU A 182 -44.37 7.80 7.44
N GLU A 183 -45.11 6.72 7.66
CA GLU A 183 -44.56 5.37 7.79
C GLU A 183 -43.82 4.92 6.52
N TYR A 184 -44.37 5.21 5.34
CA TYR A 184 -43.74 4.88 4.07
C TYR A 184 -42.41 5.62 3.88
N GLU A 185 -42.38 6.93 4.15
CA GLU A 185 -41.16 7.75 4.07
C GLU A 185 -40.10 7.32 5.10
N ASN A 186 -40.50 7.04 6.34
CA ASN A 186 -39.56 6.54 7.35
C ASN A 186 -39.03 5.14 6.99
N ARG A 187 -39.86 4.28 6.38
CA ARG A 187 -39.45 2.97 5.87
C ARG A 187 -38.45 3.11 4.73
N LEU A 188 -38.66 4.04 3.79
CA LEU A 188 -37.71 4.31 2.71
C LEU A 188 -36.34 4.71 3.26
N LEU A 189 -36.30 5.61 4.26
CA LEU A 189 -35.04 5.99 4.92
C LEU A 189 -34.38 4.80 5.65
N ARG A 190 -35.17 3.94 6.30
CA ARG A 190 -34.67 2.74 7.00
C ARG A 190 -34.07 1.71 6.04
N GLU A 191 -34.70 1.47 4.89
CA GLU A 191 -34.14 0.62 3.83
C GLU A 191 -32.86 1.24 3.23
N GLN A 192 -32.82 2.56 3.05
CA GLN A 192 -31.63 3.27 2.57
C GLN A 192 -30.43 3.13 3.54
N VAL A 193 -30.68 3.22 4.86
CA VAL A 193 -29.67 2.94 5.90
C VAL A 193 -29.18 1.48 5.81
N GLY A 194 -30.10 0.52 5.66
CA GLY A 194 -29.77 -0.89 5.48
C GLY A 194 -28.92 -1.14 4.22
N LEU A 195 -29.22 -0.45 3.11
CA LEU A 195 -28.46 -0.52 1.86
C LEU A 195 -27.01 -0.03 2.04
N TYR A 196 -26.80 1.09 2.75
CA TYR A 196 -25.45 1.58 3.05
C TYR A 196 -24.66 0.62 3.94
N ILE A 197 -25.28 0.01 4.96
CA ILE A 197 -24.65 -1.02 5.80
C ILE A 197 -24.25 -2.24 4.96
N ASN A 198 -25.09 -2.65 4.01
CA ASN A 198 -24.81 -3.75 3.10
C ASN A 198 -23.63 -3.43 2.15
N TYR A 199 -23.51 -2.18 1.67
CA TYR A 199 -22.35 -1.77 0.87
C TYR A 199 -21.04 -1.83 1.66
N VAL A 200 -20.98 -1.28 2.89
CA VAL A 200 -19.78 -1.39 3.74
C VAL A 200 -19.44 -2.85 4.04
N SER A 201 -20.45 -3.67 4.34
CA SER A 201 -20.29 -5.12 4.56
C SER A 201 -19.69 -5.83 3.34
N PHE A 202 -20.15 -5.48 2.13
CA PHE A 202 -19.62 -6.03 0.89
C PHE A 202 -18.18 -5.60 0.63
N PHE A 203 -17.84 -4.32 0.87
CA PHE A 203 -16.46 -3.82 0.75
C PHE A 203 -15.53 -4.59 1.69
N HIS A 204 -15.89 -4.75 2.97
CA HIS A 204 -15.13 -5.53 3.95
C HIS A 204 -14.88 -6.98 3.50
N ILE A 205 -15.91 -7.65 2.98
CA ILE A 205 -15.79 -9.03 2.48
C ILE A 205 -14.86 -9.10 1.26
N SER A 206 -15.01 -8.17 0.31
CA SER A 206 -14.22 -8.09 -0.91
C SER A 206 -12.74 -7.78 -0.61
N GLU A 207 -12.47 -6.72 0.15
CA GLU A 207 -11.15 -6.27 0.57
C GLU A 207 -10.40 -7.37 1.31
N ARG A 208 -11.03 -7.98 2.33
CA ARG A 208 -10.42 -9.08 3.08
C ARG A 208 -10.07 -10.27 2.19
N LYS A 209 -10.90 -10.60 1.19
CA LYS A 209 -10.62 -11.69 0.25
C LYS A 209 -9.39 -11.38 -0.62
N GLN A 210 -9.29 -10.18 -1.19
CA GLN A 210 -8.17 -9.81 -2.04
C GLN A 210 -6.87 -9.60 -1.26
N LEU A 211 -6.95 -8.99 -0.07
CA LEU A 211 -5.80 -8.80 0.80
C LEU A 211 -5.26 -10.12 1.35
N ASN A 212 -6.13 -11.10 1.67
CA ASN A 212 -5.67 -12.45 2.03
C ASN A 212 -4.93 -13.13 0.86
N ARG A 213 -5.41 -12.97 -0.39
CA ARG A 213 -4.71 -13.50 -1.58
C ARG A 213 -3.34 -12.85 -1.77
N LEU A 214 -3.24 -11.52 -1.61
CA LEU A 214 -1.98 -10.79 -1.65
C LEU A 214 -1.03 -11.22 -0.51
N TYR A 215 -1.55 -11.40 0.70
CA TYR A 215 -0.77 -11.86 1.86
C TYR A 215 -0.18 -13.26 1.65
N LEU A 216 -1.01 -14.22 1.20
CA LEU A 216 -0.54 -15.57 0.87
C LEU A 216 0.54 -15.54 -0.21
N ARG A 217 0.31 -14.81 -1.30
CA ARG A 217 1.31 -14.69 -2.38
C ARG A 217 2.63 -14.06 -1.92
N MET A 218 2.57 -13.06 -1.03
CA MET A 218 3.77 -12.44 -0.44
C MET A 218 4.50 -13.39 0.52
N GLN A 219 3.77 -14.24 1.26
CA GLN A 219 4.36 -15.25 2.15
C GLN A 219 5.01 -16.41 1.36
N GLU A 220 4.35 -16.88 0.30
CA GLU A 220 4.92 -17.85 -0.65
C GLU A 220 6.22 -17.31 -1.24
N PHE A 221 6.20 -16.07 -1.75
CA PHE A 221 7.37 -15.41 -2.32
C PHE A 221 8.51 -15.17 -1.30
N TYR A 222 8.18 -14.79 -0.06
CA TYR A 222 9.15 -14.72 1.03
C TYR A 222 9.79 -16.08 1.33
N THR A 223 9.00 -17.15 1.32
CA THR A 223 9.46 -18.52 1.56
C THR A 223 10.37 -19.00 0.42
N GLU A 224 9.98 -18.75 -0.83
CA GLU A 224 10.80 -19.06 -2.01
C GLU A 224 12.16 -18.35 -1.97
N ILE A 225 12.17 -17.06 -1.60
CA ILE A 225 13.40 -16.29 -1.38
C ILE A 225 14.24 -16.92 -0.27
N GLU A 226 13.64 -17.28 0.87
CA GLU A 226 14.36 -17.91 1.99
C GLU A 226 14.97 -19.27 1.61
N GLU A 227 14.23 -20.12 0.91
CA GLU A 227 14.73 -21.40 0.45
C GLU A 227 15.89 -21.19 -0.53
N ASN A 228 15.74 -20.31 -1.52
CA ASN A 228 16.78 -20.02 -2.50
C ASN A 228 18.07 -19.41 -1.89
N ILE A 229 17.96 -18.62 -0.83
CA ILE A 229 19.12 -17.98 -0.16
C ILE A 229 19.81 -18.96 0.79
N ASN A 230 19.06 -19.77 1.54
CA ASN A 230 19.60 -20.59 2.62
C ASN A 230 20.06 -21.99 2.17
N ILE A 231 20.02 -22.30 0.86
CA ILE A 231 20.61 -23.53 0.30
C ILE A 231 22.14 -23.45 0.40
N ASN A 232 22.67 -23.90 1.54
CA ASN A 232 24.08 -24.18 1.76
C ASN A 232 24.49 -25.52 1.10
N ARG A 233 24.14 -25.70 -0.18
CA ARG A 233 24.40 -26.91 -0.96
C ARG A 233 24.81 -26.54 -2.39
N THR A 234 25.88 -27.16 -2.87
CA THR A 234 26.25 -27.11 -4.29
C THR A 234 25.42 -28.10 -5.08
N PHE A 235 24.84 -27.68 -6.20
CA PHE A 235 24.15 -28.57 -7.13
C PHE A 235 25.16 -29.30 -8.03
N SER A 236 24.95 -30.60 -8.23
CA SER A 236 25.75 -31.50 -9.09
C SER A 236 24.88 -32.10 -10.20
N ILE A 237 25.51 -32.86 -11.10
CA ILE A 237 24.80 -33.74 -12.05
C ILE A 237 23.88 -34.74 -11.31
N ASP A 238 24.27 -35.16 -10.10
CA ASP A 238 23.55 -36.10 -9.25
C ASP A 238 22.27 -35.52 -8.63
N ASP A 239 22.03 -34.21 -8.78
CA ASP A 239 20.79 -33.53 -8.35
C ASP A 239 19.72 -33.48 -9.44
N ILE A 240 20.06 -33.85 -10.68
CA ILE A 240 19.08 -33.98 -11.76
C ILE A 240 18.34 -35.30 -11.56
N GLY A 241 17.09 -35.21 -11.10
CA GLY A 241 16.23 -36.38 -10.95
C GLY A 241 15.86 -37.00 -12.30
N ASP A 242 15.70 -38.33 -12.31
CA ASP A 242 15.12 -39.09 -13.43
C ASP A 242 13.61 -38.78 -13.56
N GLU A 243 13.27 -37.57 -14.03
CA GLU A 243 11.87 -37.16 -14.21
C GLU A 243 11.25 -37.77 -15.47
N ASP A 244 10.36 -38.74 -15.29
CA ASP A 244 9.43 -39.21 -16.32
C ASP A 244 8.59 -38.02 -16.82
N LYS A 245 8.94 -37.54 -18.03
CA LYS A 245 8.51 -36.27 -18.66
C LYS A 245 7.01 -35.97 -18.69
N LEU A 246 6.16 -36.94 -18.38
CA LEU A 246 4.70 -36.85 -18.55
C LEU A 246 3.94 -36.62 -17.22
N ASN A 247 4.45 -37.08 -16.08
CA ASN A 247 3.67 -37.14 -14.84
C ASN A 247 3.56 -35.79 -14.09
N ARG A 248 4.32 -34.76 -14.48
CA ARG A 248 4.38 -33.47 -13.75
C ARG A 248 3.30 -32.46 -14.15
N PHE A 249 2.61 -32.65 -15.28
CA PHE A 249 1.76 -31.62 -15.90
C PHE A 249 0.25 -31.92 -15.89
N TYR A 250 -0.19 -33.15 -15.57
CA TYR A 250 -1.60 -33.55 -15.65
C TYR A 250 -2.28 -33.70 -14.29
N ILE A 251 -2.77 -32.59 -13.75
CA ILE A 251 -4.02 -32.58 -12.97
C ILE A 251 -4.95 -31.54 -13.61
N ILE A 252 -5.37 -31.82 -14.83
CA ILE A 252 -6.50 -31.16 -15.49
C ILE A 252 -7.49 -32.27 -15.80
N GLY A 253 -8.75 -32.09 -15.40
CA GLY A 253 -9.81 -33.04 -15.74
C GLY A 253 -10.12 -33.00 -17.24
N GLU A 254 -10.36 -34.18 -17.80
CA GLU A 254 -10.71 -34.46 -19.20
C GLU A 254 -9.55 -34.38 -20.23
N ASP A 255 -9.63 -35.26 -21.23
CA ASP A 255 -8.55 -35.63 -22.15
C ASP A 255 -8.16 -34.50 -23.13
N VAL A 256 -7.30 -33.58 -22.70
CA VAL A 256 -6.63 -32.65 -23.61
C VAL A 256 -5.55 -33.38 -24.41
N LYS A 257 -5.80 -33.61 -25.70
CA LYS A 257 -4.75 -34.02 -26.64
C LYS A 257 -3.74 -32.89 -26.76
N ILE A 258 -2.54 -33.09 -26.24
CA ILE A 258 -1.40 -32.22 -26.52
C ILE A 258 -0.83 -32.60 -27.89
N ASP A 259 -1.20 -31.84 -28.91
CA ASP A 259 -0.43 -31.82 -30.15
C ASP A 259 0.95 -31.20 -29.84
N PRO A 260 2.06 -31.74 -30.40
CA PRO A 260 3.38 -31.18 -30.16
C PRO A 260 3.44 -29.76 -30.70
N ILE A 261 3.69 -28.79 -29.82
CA ILE A 261 3.98 -27.41 -30.21
C ILE A 261 5.28 -27.46 -31.02
N LEU A 262 5.16 -27.19 -32.33
CA LEU A 262 6.29 -27.08 -33.24
C LEU A 262 7.06 -25.78 -32.97
N GLU A 263 7.96 -25.84 -32.00
CA GLU A 263 9.17 -25.02 -32.01
C GLU A 263 10.34 -25.94 -32.40
N ASP A 264 11.31 -25.40 -33.14
CA ASP A 264 12.62 -26.00 -33.46
C ASP A 264 12.71 -27.20 -34.43
N VAL A 265 11.81 -27.32 -35.42
CA VAL A 265 12.07 -28.17 -36.60
C VAL A 265 13.25 -27.65 -37.44
N GLU A 266 13.40 -26.32 -37.56
CA GLU A 266 14.55 -25.72 -38.28
C GLU A 266 15.89 -25.96 -37.55
N PHE A 267 15.91 -25.96 -36.21
CA PHE A 267 17.13 -26.19 -35.42
C PHE A 267 17.67 -27.62 -35.55
N LEU A 268 16.78 -28.62 -35.70
CA LEU A 268 17.17 -30.00 -35.93
C LEU A 268 17.71 -30.26 -37.34
N GLU A 269 17.37 -29.41 -38.33
CA GLU A 269 17.96 -29.49 -39.67
C GLU A 269 19.35 -28.86 -39.76
N THR A 270 19.62 -27.76 -39.04
CA THR A 270 20.97 -27.15 -38.99
C THR A 270 21.98 -28.08 -38.31
N ILE A 271 21.66 -28.66 -37.15
CA ILE A 271 22.54 -29.62 -36.44
C ILE A 271 22.92 -30.83 -37.30
N LYS A 272 22.00 -31.32 -38.14
CA LYS A 272 22.24 -32.44 -39.07
C LYS A 272 23.06 -32.07 -40.31
N LYS A 273 23.12 -30.78 -40.68
CA LYS A 273 23.92 -30.27 -41.80
C LYS A 273 25.35 -29.91 -41.36
N GLU A 274 25.52 -29.38 -40.15
CA GLU A 274 26.83 -28.91 -39.62
C GLU A 274 27.71 -30.03 -39.03
N THR A 275 27.14 -31.21 -38.71
CA THR A 275 27.92 -32.36 -38.18
C THR A 275 28.73 -33.13 -39.22
N LYS A 276 28.86 -32.60 -40.46
CA LYS A 276 29.79 -33.11 -41.47
C LYS A 276 30.61 -31.95 -42.04
N THR A 277 31.92 -32.05 -41.87
CA THR A 277 32.97 -31.08 -42.22
C THR A 277 32.95 -29.76 -41.43
N ILE A 278 33.96 -29.55 -40.58
CA ILE A 278 35.04 -28.58 -40.80
C ILE A 278 36.20 -28.92 -39.84
N GLU A 279 37.43 -28.67 -40.30
CA GLU A 279 38.69 -29.01 -39.63
C GLU A 279 39.12 -27.94 -38.63
N VAL A 280 40.11 -28.27 -37.78
CA VAL A 280 40.60 -27.41 -36.69
C VAL A 280 41.69 -26.45 -37.20
N GLU A 281 41.42 -25.14 -37.17
CA GLU A 281 42.48 -24.10 -37.15
C GLU A 281 42.13 -22.96 -36.17
N PRO A 282 43.10 -22.39 -35.42
CA PRO A 282 42.87 -21.31 -34.45
C PRO A 282 43.41 -19.93 -34.88
N LEU A 283 42.62 -18.86 -34.69
CA LEU A 283 43.02 -17.44 -34.60
C LEU A 283 42.00 -16.73 -33.67
N ILE A 284 42.32 -16.03 -32.57
CA ILE A 284 43.24 -14.88 -32.33
C ILE A 284 42.71 -13.67 -33.15
N GLU A 285 42.34 -12.50 -32.62
CA GLU A 285 42.98 -11.64 -31.59
C GLU A 285 41.98 -10.91 -30.66
N ILE A 286 42.46 -10.51 -29.48
CA ILE A 286 41.92 -9.39 -28.67
C ILE A 286 42.96 -8.28 -28.75
N ASP A 287 42.57 -7.08 -29.14
CA ASP A 287 43.43 -5.89 -29.16
C ASP A 287 43.77 -5.46 -27.72
N GLU A 288 44.99 -5.78 -27.27
CA GLU A 288 45.61 -5.15 -26.10
C GLU A 288 46.52 -4.01 -26.54
N SER A 289 45.97 -2.79 -26.57
CA SER A 289 46.77 -1.57 -26.67
C SER A 289 46.40 -0.57 -25.57
N ASN A 290 46.96 -0.83 -24.37
CA ASN A 290 47.86 0.11 -23.65
C ASN A 290 47.82 -0.07 -22.12
N LYS A 291 48.95 -0.52 -21.55
CA LYS A 291 49.37 -0.10 -20.22
C LYS A 291 50.77 0.53 -20.32
N VAL A 292 50.81 1.80 -19.93
CA VAL A 292 51.83 2.46 -19.09
C VAL A 292 53.31 2.14 -19.38
N ASN A 293 54.09 3.20 -19.64
CA ASN A 293 55.38 3.31 -18.97
C ASN A 293 55.75 4.78 -18.67
N ASP A 294 56.56 4.96 -17.62
CA ASP A 294 56.79 6.23 -16.93
C ASP A 294 57.97 7.07 -17.46
N ASN A 295 58.06 8.30 -16.91
CA ASN A 295 59.26 9.03 -16.45
C ASN A 295 59.83 10.26 -17.22
N VAL A 296 59.60 11.44 -16.60
CA VAL A 296 60.60 12.36 -15.97
C VAL A 296 61.47 13.32 -16.82
N GLU A 297 61.78 14.48 -16.21
CA GLU A 297 62.78 15.54 -16.55
C GLU A 297 62.53 16.48 -17.77
N GLU A 298 62.95 17.76 -17.81
CA GLU A 298 63.08 18.81 -16.77
C GLU A 298 63.30 20.23 -17.40
N THR A 299 62.99 21.30 -16.65
CA THR A 299 63.54 22.69 -16.75
C THR A 299 63.21 23.70 -17.89
N SER A 300 62.78 24.90 -17.45
CA SER A 300 63.14 26.27 -17.96
C SER A 300 62.46 26.81 -19.25
N ASN A 301 62.19 28.12 -19.45
CA ASN A 301 62.34 29.32 -18.59
C ASN A 301 61.62 30.59 -19.17
N ILE A 302 61.03 31.45 -18.31
CA ILE A 302 60.69 32.91 -18.50
C ILE A 302 59.71 33.25 -19.69
N VAL A 303 58.77 34.19 -19.74
CA VAL A 303 58.37 35.47 -19.08
C VAL A 303 56.80 35.48 -19.04
N GLU A 304 56.02 36.36 -18.37
CA GLU A 304 56.25 37.56 -17.56
C GLU A 304 55.16 37.69 -16.45
N ASN A 305 54.87 38.90 -15.97
CA ASN A 305 53.84 39.26 -14.97
C ASN A 305 53.25 40.66 -15.37
N PRO A 306 52.09 41.15 -14.90
CA PRO A 306 51.97 41.54 -13.48
C PRO A 306 50.56 41.51 -12.81
N VAL A 307 50.57 41.10 -11.52
CA VAL A 307 50.11 41.84 -10.30
C VAL A 307 48.62 42.21 -10.11
N VAL A 308 48.05 41.79 -8.96
CA VAL A 308 47.49 42.55 -7.80
C VAL A 308 47.18 41.48 -6.72
N GLN A 309 47.98 41.32 -5.65
CA GLN A 309 47.76 41.80 -4.24
C GLN A 309 46.35 41.51 -3.65
N THR A 310 46.12 41.04 -2.42
CA THR A 310 46.88 40.43 -1.29
C THR A 310 45.85 39.60 -0.45
N GLU A 311 46.05 38.98 0.73
CA GLU A 311 47.11 39.00 1.77
C GLU A 311 47.20 37.63 2.50
N SER A 312 47.49 37.59 3.81
CA SER A 312 47.61 36.40 4.68
C SER A 312 46.38 36.22 5.61
N SER A 313 46.22 35.25 6.54
CA SER A 313 47.17 34.36 7.22
C SER A 313 46.47 33.13 7.86
N GLN A 314 47.23 32.05 8.07
CA GLN A 314 46.97 30.93 9.01
C GLN A 314 47.62 31.25 10.40
N PRO A 315 47.59 30.40 11.46
CA PRO A 315 46.78 29.19 11.76
C PRO A 315 46.28 29.13 13.25
N GLU A 316 45.91 27.91 13.72
CA GLU A 316 45.93 27.41 15.13
C GLU A 316 44.92 27.97 16.17
N ASN A 317 44.57 27.28 17.28
CA ASN A 317 44.31 25.85 17.60
C ASN A 317 43.73 25.76 19.04
N ILE A 318 43.31 24.57 19.48
CA ILE A 318 43.23 24.11 20.91
C ILE A 318 42.07 24.62 21.81
N ASP A 319 41.25 23.65 22.24
CA ASP A 319 40.64 23.37 23.56
C ASP A 319 39.94 24.46 24.43
N ALA A 320 39.04 24.15 25.38
CA ALA A 320 38.06 23.07 25.60
C ALA A 320 37.25 23.38 26.91
N PHE A 321 36.35 22.48 27.30
CA PHE A 321 35.81 22.27 28.67
C PHE A 321 34.72 23.19 29.27
N GLU A 322 33.65 22.52 29.77
CA GLU A 322 32.75 22.79 30.92
C GLU A 322 32.06 24.18 31.11
N GLY A 323 30.85 24.28 31.70
CA GLY A 323 29.90 23.28 32.16
C GLY A 323 28.78 23.86 33.08
N MET A 324 27.67 23.11 33.21
CA MET A 324 26.68 23.09 34.32
C MET A 324 25.70 24.27 34.64
N THR A 325 24.40 23.90 34.68
CA THR A 325 23.32 24.30 35.65
C THR A 325 22.79 25.76 35.63
N SER A 326 21.57 26.11 36.10
CA SER A 326 20.52 25.41 36.88
C SER A 326 19.07 25.88 36.59
N GLU A 327 18.17 24.89 36.52
CA GLU A 327 16.79 24.74 37.06
C GLU A 327 16.12 25.82 37.98
N ILE A 328 14.76 25.91 37.91
CA ILE A 328 13.74 26.09 39.01
C ILE A 328 12.58 27.14 38.78
N ASN A 329 11.39 26.60 38.48
CA ASN A 329 9.98 26.92 38.90
C ASN A 329 9.18 28.25 38.69
N PRO A 330 7.81 28.17 38.73
CA PRO A 330 6.83 29.26 38.53
C PRO A 330 6.01 29.58 39.83
N PRO A 331 4.72 29.98 39.76
CA PRO A 331 4.15 31.33 39.56
C PRO A 331 3.49 31.88 40.86
N PRO A 332 2.69 32.96 40.78
CA PRO A 332 1.41 32.96 41.53
C PRO A 332 0.20 33.55 40.78
N GLN A 333 -0.99 33.22 41.29
CA GLN A 333 -2.29 33.80 40.93
C GLN A 333 -2.50 35.18 41.59
N ASN A 334 -3.56 35.90 41.21
CA ASN A 334 -4.26 36.77 42.16
C ASN A 334 -5.74 36.99 41.78
N GLU A 335 -6.59 37.07 42.81
CA GLU A 335 -8.03 37.36 42.75
C GLU A 335 -8.31 38.83 43.10
N THR A 336 -9.43 39.37 42.61
CA THR A 336 -10.33 40.38 43.23
C THR A 336 -11.50 40.55 42.25
N VAL A 337 -12.77 40.21 42.53
CA VAL A 337 -13.68 40.62 43.62
C VAL A 337 -14.04 42.11 43.55
N GLU A 338 -15.22 42.42 43.01
CA GLU A 338 -16.07 43.49 43.54
C GLU A 338 -17.56 43.17 43.28
N THR A 339 -18.36 43.25 44.34
CA THR A 339 -19.84 43.13 44.36
C THR A 339 -20.52 44.49 44.17
N ILE A 340 -21.80 44.54 43.77
CA ILE A 340 -22.91 45.14 44.58
C ILE A 340 -24.28 45.15 43.82
N GLU A 341 -25.36 44.88 44.57
CA GLU A 341 -26.82 45.19 44.42
C GLU A 341 -27.54 44.96 43.06
N THR A 342 -28.51 44.04 42.93
CA THR A 342 -29.92 44.01 43.43
C THR A 342 -30.83 45.15 42.98
N VAL A 343 -31.91 44.82 42.23
CA VAL A 343 -33.30 45.30 42.46
C VAL A 343 -34.26 44.21 41.96
N GLU A 344 -35.34 43.98 42.71
CA GLU A 344 -36.44 43.07 42.41
C GLU A 344 -37.40 43.65 41.36
N THR A 345 -38.13 42.82 40.61
CA THR A 345 -39.61 42.90 40.63
C THR A 345 -40.24 41.63 40.07
N SER A 346 -41.27 41.19 40.77
CA SER A 346 -42.19 40.11 40.44
C SER A 346 -43.34 40.59 39.58
N GLU A 347 -43.79 39.75 38.64
CA GLU A 347 -45.18 39.25 38.54
C GLU A 347 -45.24 37.97 37.70
#